data_AF-A0A929MD69-F1
#
_entry.id   AF-A0A929MD69-F1
#
_cell.length_a   1.000
_cell.length_b   1.000
_cell.length_c   1.000
_cell.angle_alpha   90.00
_cell.angle_beta   90.00
_cell.angle_gamma   90.00
#
_symmetry.space_group_name_H-M   'P 1'
#
loop_
_entity.id
_entity.type
_entity.pdbx_description
1 polymer ?
#
loop_
_entity_poly.entity_id
_entity_poly.type
_entity_poly.pdbx_seq_one_letter_code
_entity_poly.pdbx_strand_id
1 'polypeptide(L)'
;FNADLVKGVEVYVAKFDEAADVSVRLVSTSSAIARFEHKADRKSKFYNLGKGDDLELIDENLKGIKIEKLNTKIVLLNNGLEMKRGDEINPFSYSQTLQQKMLEVAVDAHFKNERELMKRSPRIKPLALFFINDIDSYREKKGEFRAEFEKLIKSKMEQIYKEEEPGFYKDYLKKSLDDISLTHGGYFSKDNDDKDEKIQKEIDEILHDKESLLSLDNTRRFIFSKWTLREGWDNPNVFTICKLRSSGSNTSKLQEVGRGLRLPVNEYMARVKDDKFMLNYIVDFKEKDFANSLINEINESIETELNKEELTEDMIRLVALKFGISKDEILKRLDEECAINRSNKFLEGGYEKFKEIYPLRNENLSQKIRNVEDKKNGVKIRPAMFAELKELWERLNERAILE
;
A
#
# COMPACT_ATOMS: atom_id res chain seq x y z
N PHE A 1 1.61 -9.56 -11.89
CA PHE A 1 0.58 -8.58 -12.28
C PHE A 1 -0.18 -8.96 -13.55
N ASN A 2 0.45 -9.21 -14.71
CA ASN A 2 -0.27 -9.40 -15.98
C ASN A 2 -1.35 -10.49 -15.97
N ALA A 3 -1.03 -11.68 -15.45
CA ALA A 3 -1.96 -12.82 -15.39
C ALA A 3 -2.97 -12.79 -14.22
N ASP A 4 -3.18 -11.63 -13.58
CA ASP A 4 -4.11 -11.46 -12.44
C ASP A 4 -3.85 -12.41 -11.25
N LEU A 5 -2.60 -12.90 -11.12
CA LEU A 5 -2.17 -13.78 -10.04
C LEU A 5 -1.92 -13.05 -8.71
N VAL A 6 -2.03 -11.71 -8.74
CA VAL A 6 -1.86 -10.79 -7.61
C VAL A 6 -2.85 -9.64 -7.76
N LYS A 7 -3.21 -8.98 -6.66
CA LYS A 7 -4.03 -7.76 -6.67
C LYS A 7 -3.35 -6.65 -7.47
N GLY A 8 -4.13 -5.76 -8.07
CA GLY A 8 -3.65 -4.43 -8.48
C GLY A 8 -3.46 -3.49 -7.28
N VAL A 9 -2.98 -2.27 -7.52
CA VAL A 9 -2.76 -1.23 -6.53
C VAL A 9 -3.43 0.07 -6.98
N GLU A 10 -4.33 0.59 -6.16
CA GLU A 10 -4.88 1.95 -6.30
C GLU A 10 -4.23 2.86 -5.28
N VAL A 11 -3.45 3.84 -5.74
CA VAL A 11 -2.71 4.77 -4.89
C VAL A 11 -3.55 6.02 -4.67
N TYR A 12 -3.79 6.34 -3.40
CA TYR A 12 -4.48 7.54 -2.97
C TYR A 12 -3.45 8.47 -2.34
N VAL A 13 -3.30 9.65 -2.93
CA VAL A 13 -2.35 10.67 -2.47
C VAL A 13 -3.14 11.76 -1.75
N ALA A 14 -2.95 11.89 -0.44
CA ALA A 14 -3.57 12.97 0.31
C ALA A 14 -2.84 14.29 0.01
N LYS A 15 -3.53 15.19 -0.70
CA LYS A 15 -2.99 16.52 -1.04
C LYS A 15 -3.09 17.48 0.13
N PHE A 16 -2.05 18.29 0.27
CA PHE A 16 -2.02 19.43 1.19
C PHE A 16 -1.34 20.60 0.47
N ASP A 17 -2.14 21.49 -0.12
CA ASP A 17 -1.65 22.58 -0.99
C ASP A 17 -0.77 23.59 -0.22
N GLU A 18 -0.97 23.71 1.09
CA GLU A 18 -0.21 24.58 2.00
C GLU A 18 1.20 24.04 2.33
N ALA A 19 1.51 22.78 1.97
CA ALA A 19 2.73 22.09 2.41
C ALA A 19 3.90 22.10 1.41
N ALA A 20 3.70 22.58 0.18
CA ALA A 20 4.65 22.32 -0.92
C ALA A 20 6.06 22.93 -0.72
N ASP A 21 6.18 24.01 0.05
CA ASP A 21 7.41 24.81 0.18
C ASP A 21 8.03 24.83 1.60
N VAL A 22 7.53 23.99 2.52
CA VAL A 22 8.01 23.96 3.91
C VAL A 22 8.86 22.73 4.21
N SER A 23 10.00 22.94 4.86
CA SER A 23 10.89 21.83 5.21
C SER A 23 11.83 22.09 6.37
N VAL A 24 12.22 20.99 7.02
CA VAL A 24 13.19 20.94 8.10
C VAL A 24 14.33 20.01 7.69
N ARG A 25 15.49 20.61 7.38
CA ARG A 25 16.68 19.91 6.90
C ARG A 25 17.74 19.79 7.99
N LEU A 26 18.34 18.62 8.14
CA LEU A 26 19.49 18.43 9.02
C LEU A 26 20.76 18.98 8.35
N VAL A 27 21.32 20.07 8.87
CA VAL A 27 22.48 20.77 8.31
C VAL A 27 23.80 20.18 8.81
N SER A 28 23.85 19.85 10.10
CA SER A 28 24.99 19.23 10.76
C SER A 28 24.59 18.58 12.09
N THR A 29 25.40 17.65 12.57
CA THR A 29 25.19 17.00 13.88
C THR A 29 26.52 16.72 14.56
N SER A 30 26.48 16.66 15.89
CA SER A 30 27.60 16.35 16.78
C SER A 30 27.16 15.33 17.84
N SER A 31 27.99 15.02 18.83
CA SER A 31 27.60 14.14 19.95
C SER A 31 26.55 14.76 20.88
N ALA A 32 26.37 16.09 20.85
CA ALA A 32 25.51 16.80 21.79
C ALA A 32 24.41 17.63 21.13
N ILE A 33 24.68 18.19 19.95
CA ILE A 33 23.77 19.13 19.25
C ILE A 33 23.63 18.74 17.79
N ALA A 34 22.40 18.79 17.29
CA ALA A 34 22.02 18.75 15.89
C ALA A 34 21.50 20.12 15.44
N ARG A 35 21.96 20.58 14.28
CA ARG A 35 21.55 21.86 13.68
C ARG A 35 20.60 21.62 12.52
N PHE A 36 19.42 22.19 12.61
CA PHE A 36 18.39 22.12 11.59
C PHE A 36 18.18 23.46 10.90
N GLU A 37 17.85 23.42 9.62
CA GLU A 37 17.35 24.55 8.83
C GLU A 37 15.86 24.36 8.61
N HIS A 38 15.05 25.29 9.10
CA HIS A 38 13.64 25.40 8.77
C HIS A 38 13.48 26.38 7.59
N LYS A 39 13.05 25.86 6.45
CA LYS A 39 12.72 26.64 5.27
C LYS A 39 11.21 26.73 5.14
N ALA A 40 10.67 27.94 5.19
CA ALA A 40 9.24 28.22 4.99
C ALA A 40 9.10 29.59 4.31
N ASP A 41 8.17 29.76 3.37
CA ASP A 41 7.92 31.04 2.67
C ASP A 41 9.18 31.70 2.10
N ARG A 42 10.08 30.89 1.51
CA ARG A 42 11.39 31.33 0.98
C ARG A 42 12.35 31.95 2.03
N LYS A 43 12.08 31.79 3.32
CA LYS A 43 12.97 32.18 4.42
C LYS A 43 13.57 30.95 5.09
N SER A 44 14.81 31.05 5.54
CA SER A 44 15.49 30.01 6.31
C SER A 44 15.76 30.49 7.73
N LYS A 45 15.42 29.67 8.73
CA LYS A 45 15.80 29.84 10.15
C LYS A 45 16.58 28.63 10.62
N PHE A 46 17.51 28.81 11.54
CA PHE A 46 18.33 27.71 12.07
C PHE A 46 18.04 27.46 13.54
N TYR A 47 17.95 26.18 13.90
CA TYR A 47 17.65 25.70 15.25
C TYR A 47 18.71 24.69 15.67
N ASN A 48 19.12 24.75 16.93
CA ASN A 48 20.04 23.80 17.54
C ASN A 48 19.29 23.01 18.60
N LEU A 49 19.26 21.69 18.47
CA LEU A 49 18.52 20.78 19.35
C LEU A 49 19.45 19.69 19.86
N GLY A 50 19.31 19.34 21.13
CA GLY A 50 20.01 18.26 21.80
C GLY A 50 19.16 17.00 21.97
N LYS A 51 19.76 15.98 22.60
CA LYS A 51 19.05 14.74 22.94
C LYS A 51 17.85 15.02 23.85
N GLY A 52 16.68 14.53 23.47
CA GLY A 52 15.43 14.67 24.22
C GLY A 52 14.59 15.90 23.82
N ASP A 53 15.17 16.86 23.08
CA ASP A 53 14.43 18.03 22.62
C ASP A 53 13.39 17.65 21.57
N ASP A 54 12.28 18.41 21.59
CA ASP A 54 11.15 18.25 20.68
C ASP A 54 11.31 19.15 19.45
N LEU A 55 11.03 18.58 18.28
CA LEU A 55 11.07 19.30 17.01
C LEU A 55 9.90 20.29 16.88
N GLU A 56 8.91 20.27 17.78
CA GLU A 56 7.92 21.35 17.97
C GLU A 56 8.56 22.75 18.05
N LEU A 57 9.80 22.84 18.57
CA LEU A 57 10.56 24.08 18.64
C LEU A 57 10.92 24.67 17.26
N ILE A 58 10.92 23.84 16.22
CA ILE A 58 11.16 24.24 14.83
C ILE A 58 9.84 24.59 14.14
N ASP A 59 8.85 23.69 14.26
CA ASP A 59 7.53 23.78 13.64
C ASP A 59 6.49 23.02 14.46
N GLU A 60 5.32 23.61 14.68
CA GLU A 60 4.25 23.05 15.51
C GLU A 60 3.74 21.68 15.02
N ASN A 61 3.81 21.42 13.72
CA ASN A 61 3.36 20.15 13.15
C ASN A 61 4.28 18.98 13.52
N LEU A 62 5.49 19.25 14.04
CA LEU A 62 6.44 18.23 14.49
C LEU A 62 6.31 17.89 15.98
N LYS A 63 5.21 18.32 16.62
CA LYS A 63 4.95 18.05 18.04
C LYS A 63 5.07 16.58 18.39
N GLY A 64 5.83 16.29 19.44
CA GLY A 64 6.06 14.93 19.95
C GLY A 64 7.16 14.16 19.21
N ILE A 65 7.72 14.73 18.13
CA ILE A 65 8.88 14.16 17.45
C ILE A 65 10.14 14.65 18.17
N LYS A 66 10.85 13.74 18.83
CA LYS A 66 12.00 14.07 19.68
C LYS A 66 13.28 13.43 19.18
N ILE A 67 14.41 14.06 19.48
CA ILE A 67 15.72 13.44 19.23
C ILE A 67 15.97 12.35 20.27
N GLU A 68 15.87 11.09 19.85
CA GLU A 68 16.12 9.94 20.72
C GLU A 68 17.63 9.74 20.92
N LYS A 69 18.40 9.77 19.83
CA LYS A 69 19.86 9.62 19.83
C LYS A 69 20.48 10.52 18.75
N LEU A 70 21.68 10.99 18.98
CA LEU A 70 22.46 11.70 17.96
C LEU A 70 23.95 11.40 18.13
N ASN A 71 24.67 11.46 17.02
CA ASN A 71 26.13 11.43 16.98
C ASN A 71 26.64 12.34 15.85
N THR A 72 27.93 12.28 15.54
CA THR A 72 28.58 13.11 14.51
C THR A 72 28.11 12.83 13.08
N LYS A 73 27.35 11.75 12.84
CA LYS A 73 26.90 11.31 11.52
C LYS A 73 25.38 11.30 11.36
N ILE A 74 24.65 10.89 12.40
CA ILE A 74 23.21 10.65 12.35
C ILE A 74 22.47 11.27 13.53
N VAL A 75 21.21 11.60 13.28
CA VAL A 75 20.19 11.91 14.30
C VAL A 75 19.08 10.89 14.16
N LEU A 76 18.80 10.15 15.23
CA LEU A 76 17.68 9.21 15.32
C LEU A 76 16.53 9.88 16.09
N LEU A 77 15.38 9.97 15.45
CA LEU A 77 14.15 10.46 16.07
C LEU A 77 13.38 9.32 16.75
N ASN A 78 12.57 9.62 17.76
CA ASN A 78 11.76 8.65 18.51
C ASN A 78 10.74 7.86 17.65
N ASN A 79 10.37 8.41 16.48
CA ASN A 79 9.55 7.72 15.48
C ASN A 79 10.36 6.70 14.64
N GLY A 80 11.67 6.55 14.89
CA GLY A 80 12.57 5.64 14.19
C GLY A 80 13.14 6.20 12.88
N LEU A 81 12.91 7.46 12.55
CA LEU A 81 13.55 8.10 11.40
C LEU A 81 15.00 8.44 11.71
N GLU A 82 15.92 7.90 10.91
CA GLU A 82 17.33 8.30 10.91
C GLU A 82 17.56 9.40 9.88
N MET A 83 18.11 10.51 10.33
CA MET A 83 18.50 11.63 9.47
C MET A 83 20.02 11.76 9.41
N LYS A 84 20.55 11.85 8.20
CA LYS A 84 21.93 12.20 7.87
C LYS A 84 22.00 13.66 7.45
N ARG A 85 23.21 14.21 7.43
CA ARG A 85 23.45 15.56 6.92
C ARG A 85 22.90 15.70 5.50
N GLY A 86 22.01 16.68 5.31
CA GLY A 86 21.32 16.96 4.05
C GLY A 86 19.90 16.40 3.99
N ASP A 87 19.54 15.44 4.84
CA ASP A 87 18.19 14.86 4.86
C ASP A 87 17.16 15.89 5.34
N GLU A 88 15.97 15.80 4.78
CA GLU A 88 14.93 16.81 4.91
C GLU A 88 13.57 16.17 5.18
N ILE A 89 12.86 16.69 6.18
CA ILE A 89 11.46 16.32 6.47
C ILE A 89 10.55 17.51 6.19
N ASN A 90 9.27 17.24 5.96
CA ASN A 90 8.26 18.29 5.80
C ASN A 90 7.38 18.22 7.05
N PRO A 91 7.29 19.29 7.84
CA PRO A 91 6.45 19.32 9.03
C PRO A 91 5.01 18.88 8.78
N PHE A 92 4.41 19.27 7.64
CA PHE A 92 3.02 18.94 7.32
C PHE A 92 2.75 17.44 7.12
N SER A 93 3.78 16.64 6.80
CA SER A 93 3.66 15.16 6.82
C SER A 93 3.29 14.61 8.20
N TYR A 94 3.46 15.42 9.26
CA TYR A 94 3.10 15.10 10.64
C TYR A 94 1.90 15.90 11.15
N SER A 95 1.32 16.78 10.33
CA SER A 95 0.16 17.56 10.71
C SER A 95 -1.03 16.65 11.05
N GLN A 96 -1.70 16.96 12.17
CA GLN A 96 -2.89 16.23 12.61
C GLN A 96 -3.98 16.26 11.53
N THR A 97 -4.15 17.40 10.85
CA THR A 97 -5.10 17.58 9.76
C THR A 97 -4.83 16.66 8.56
N LEU A 98 -3.56 16.46 8.17
CA LEU A 98 -3.24 15.53 7.09
C LEU A 98 -3.49 14.07 7.51
N GLN A 99 -3.07 13.71 8.73
CA GLN A 99 -3.31 12.38 9.28
C GLN A 99 -4.80 12.05 9.33
N GLN A 100 -5.63 12.99 9.79
CA GLN A 100 -7.09 12.89 9.78
C GLN A 100 -7.65 12.64 8.38
N LYS A 101 -7.26 13.47 7.39
CA LYS A 101 -7.69 13.29 6.00
C LYS A 101 -7.30 11.93 5.43
N MET A 102 -6.06 11.48 5.68
CA MET A 102 -5.58 10.16 5.23
C MET A 102 -6.37 9.03 5.89
N LEU A 103 -6.68 9.17 7.17
CA LEU A 103 -7.48 8.22 7.94
C LEU A 103 -8.92 8.13 7.40
N GLU A 104 -9.57 9.27 7.14
CA GLU A 104 -10.89 9.33 6.52
C GLU A 104 -10.92 8.64 5.16
N VAL A 105 -9.96 8.95 4.27
CA VAL A 105 -9.84 8.31 2.94
C VAL A 105 -9.65 6.80 3.07
N ALA A 106 -8.79 6.35 3.99
CA ALA A 106 -8.53 4.93 4.20
C ALA A 106 -9.75 4.18 4.75
N VAL A 107 -10.45 4.78 5.72
CA VAL A 107 -11.67 4.21 6.31
C VAL A 107 -12.79 4.13 5.27
N ASP A 108 -12.99 5.18 4.47
CA ASP A 108 -13.98 5.19 3.39
C ASP A 108 -13.68 4.15 2.31
N ALA A 109 -12.42 4.07 1.88
CA ALA A 109 -11.98 3.07 0.91
C ALA A 109 -12.14 1.63 1.45
N HIS A 110 -11.88 1.41 2.74
CA HIS A 110 -12.07 0.11 3.38
C HIS A 110 -13.54 -0.27 3.43
N PHE A 111 -14.44 0.60 3.92
CA PHE A 111 -15.86 0.30 4.02
C PHE A 111 -16.52 0.06 2.67
N LYS A 112 -16.09 0.78 1.62
CA LYS A 112 -16.54 0.50 0.26
C LYS A 112 -16.21 -0.94 -0.16
N ASN A 113 -14.94 -1.35 0.02
CA ASN A 113 -14.52 -2.72 -0.28
C ASN A 113 -15.21 -3.75 0.64
N GLU A 114 -15.39 -3.45 1.92
CA GLU A 114 -16.08 -4.30 2.89
C GLU A 114 -17.51 -4.59 2.46
N ARG A 115 -18.26 -3.55 2.09
CA ARG A 115 -19.63 -3.70 1.60
C ARG A 115 -19.70 -4.56 0.35
N GLU A 116 -18.79 -4.36 -0.60
CA GLU A 116 -18.76 -5.15 -1.85
C GLU A 116 -18.36 -6.61 -1.58
N LEU A 117 -17.31 -6.85 -0.79
CA LEU A 117 -16.74 -8.18 -0.55
C LEU A 117 -17.57 -9.05 0.41
N MET A 118 -18.21 -8.44 1.42
CA MET A 118 -19.06 -9.15 2.39
C MET A 118 -20.47 -9.46 1.85
N LYS A 119 -20.87 -8.84 0.74
CA LYS A 119 -22.12 -9.14 0.03
C LYS A 119 -21.97 -10.21 -1.05
N ARG A 120 -20.74 -10.60 -1.39
CA ARG A 120 -20.48 -11.72 -2.32
C ARG A 120 -20.88 -13.05 -1.70
N SER A 121 -20.98 -14.06 -2.56
CA SER A 121 -21.07 -15.45 -2.17
C SER A 121 -20.09 -16.27 -3.03
N PRO A 122 -19.02 -16.85 -2.46
CA PRO A 122 -18.60 -16.78 -1.05
C PRO A 122 -18.14 -15.38 -0.61
N ARG A 123 -18.32 -15.07 0.68
CA ARG A 123 -17.89 -13.80 1.29
C ARG A 123 -16.38 -13.74 1.47
N ILE A 124 -15.85 -12.53 1.44
CA ILE A 124 -14.44 -12.25 1.71
C ILE A 124 -14.38 -11.17 2.78
N LYS A 125 -13.71 -11.43 3.91
CA LYS A 125 -13.47 -10.43 4.95
C LYS A 125 -12.27 -9.57 4.59
N PRO A 126 -12.40 -8.27 4.28
CA PRO A 126 -11.24 -7.42 4.07
C PRO A 126 -10.64 -6.93 5.39
N LEU A 127 -9.33 -6.68 5.35
CA LEU A 127 -8.57 -6.07 6.43
C LEU A 127 -7.94 -4.76 5.94
N ALA A 128 -7.80 -3.81 6.85
CA ALA A 128 -7.06 -2.57 6.66
C ALA A 128 -5.87 -2.53 7.62
N LEU A 129 -4.72 -2.06 7.12
CA LEU A 129 -3.48 -1.96 7.86
C LEU A 129 -3.00 -0.50 7.88
N PHE A 130 -2.72 0.02 9.06
CA PHE A 130 -2.26 1.38 9.29
C PHE A 130 -0.85 1.37 9.86
N PHE A 131 0.05 2.12 9.21
CA PHE A 131 1.38 2.38 9.74
C PHE A 131 1.41 3.71 10.48
N ILE A 132 1.54 3.64 11.80
CA ILE A 132 1.52 4.80 12.71
C ILE A 132 2.91 5.08 13.28
N ASN A 133 3.15 6.34 13.66
CA ASN A 133 4.39 6.75 14.34
C ASN A 133 4.29 6.65 15.86
N ASP A 134 3.19 7.16 16.41
CA ASP A 134 2.97 7.29 17.83
C ASP A 134 2.14 6.11 18.36
N ILE A 135 2.84 5.17 19.01
CA ILE A 135 2.22 3.99 19.59
C ILE A 135 1.45 4.36 20.85
N ASP A 136 1.97 5.32 21.63
CA ASP A 136 1.44 5.61 22.96
C ASP A 136 0.05 6.26 22.81
N SER A 137 -0.15 7.18 21.85
CA SER A 137 -1.49 7.73 21.55
C SER A 137 -2.51 6.73 20.97
N TYR A 138 -2.06 5.54 20.52
CA TYR A 138 -2.94 4.45 20.14
C TYR A 138 -3.20 3.45 21.28
N ARG A 139 -2.14 3.04 22.00
CA ARG A 139 -2.22 2.00 23.03
C ARG A 139 -2.90 2.46 24.30
N GLU A 140 -2.72 3.72 24.68
CA GLU A 140 -3.39 4.27 25.85
C GLU A 140 -4.91 4.26 25.65
N LYS A 141 -5.67 3.77 26.65
CA LYS A 141 -7.15 3.74 26.59
C LYS A 141 -7.77 5.12 26.38
N LYS A 142 -7.05 6.18 26.74
CA LYS A 142 -7.43 7.58 26.53
C LYS A 142 -6.50 8.29 25.53
N GLY A 143 -5.77 7.52 24.73
CA GLY A 143 -4.92 8.06 23.69
C GLY A 143 -5.75 8.80 22.65
N GLU A 144 -5.28 9.98 22.26
CA GLU A 144 -6.01 10.89 21.37
C GLU A 144 -6.30 10.25 20.01
N PHE A 145 -5.28 9.64 19.40
CA PHE A 145 -5.40 8.96 18.11
C PHE A 145 -6.41 7.81 18.15
N ARG A 146 -6.37 6.99 19.21
CA ARG A 146 -7.34 5.90 19.39
C ARG A 146 -8.77 6.43 19.46
N ALA A 147 -9.01 7.43 20.31
CA ALA A 147 -10.35 8.00 20.49
C ALA A 147 -10.88 8.63 19.21
N GLU A 148 -10.02 9.33 18.46
CA GLU A 148 -10.35 9.89 17.16
C GLU A 148 -10.70 8.82 16.13
N PHE A 149 -9.89 7.77 16.04
CA PHE A 149 -10.14 6.65 15.13
C PHE A 149 -11.46 5.92 15.46
N GLU A 150 -11.68 5.59 16.73
CA GLU A 150 -12.93 4.94 17.19
C GLU A 150 -14.16 5.81 16.87
N LYS A 151 -14.06 7.12 17.07
CA LYS A 151 -15.13 8.08 16.72
C LYS A 151 -15.40 8.10 15.22
N LEU A 152 -14.36 8.14 14.40
CA LEU A 152 -14.47 8.14 12.94
C LEU A 152 -15.16 6.87 12.43
N ILE A 153 -14.67 5.69 12.82
CA ILE A 153 -15.23 4.43 12.35
C ILE A 153 -16.66 4.22 12.86
N LYS A 154 -16.97 4.63 14.09
CA LYS A 154 -18.33 4.56 14.63
C LYS A 154 -19.30 5.41 13.81
N SER A 155 -18.94 6.67 13.56
CA SER A 155 -19.75 7.58 12.75
C SER A 155 -20.02 7.01 11.35
N LYS A 156 -18.98 6.47 10.69
CA LYS A 156 -19.11 5.85 9.37
C LYS A 156 -19.95 4.58 9.39
N MET A 157 -19.76 3.69 10.37
CA MET A 157 -20.59 2.49 10.52
C MET A 157 -22.05 2.83 10.76
N GLU A 158 -22.36 3.84 11.59
CA GLU A 158 -23.74 4.28 11.84
C GLU A 158 -24.41 4.85 10.58
N GLN A 159 -23.66 5.58 9.76
CA GLN A 159 -24.15 6.07 8.46
C GLN A 159 -24.48 4.90 7.52
N ILE A 160 -23.53 3.99 7.33
CA ILE A 160 -23.72 2.81 6.45
C ILE A 160 -24.86 1.95 6.97
N TYR A 161 -24.95 1.70 8.28
CA TYR A 161 -25.98 0.86 8.89
C TYR A 161 -27.41 1.37 8.62
N LYS A 162 -27.60 2.69 8.59
CA LYS A 162 -28.91 3.31 8.29
C LYS A 162 -29.35 3.04 6.86
N GLU A 163 -28.42 3.06 5.92
CA GLU A 163 -28.66 2.90 4.48
C GLU A 163 -28.60 1.42 4.02
N GLU A 164 -28.04 0.54 4.85
CA GLU A 164 -27.82 -0.85 4.49
C GLU A 164 -29.10 -1.67 4.60
N GLU A 165 -29.32 -2.59 3.66
CA GLU A 165 -30.50 -3.47 3.66
C GLU A 165 -30.34 -4.59 4.70
N PRO A 166 -31.44 -5.15 5.23
CA PRO A 166 -31.37 -6.30 6.14
C PRO A 166 -30.60 -7.47 5.53
N GLY A 167 -29.71 -8.08 6.32
CA GLY A 167 -28.91 -9.22 5.91
C GLY A 167 -27.58 -9.29 6.66
N PHE A 168 -26.75 -10.25 6.30
CA PHE A 168 -25.50 -10.58 6.99
C PHE A 168 -24.62 -9.34 7.25
N TYR A 169 -24.42 -8.48 6.24
CA TYR A 169 -23.53 -7.33 6.40
C TYR A 169 -24.07 -6.30 7.40
N LYS A 170 -25.39 -6.07 7.42
CA LYS A 170 -26.03 -5.19 8.41
C LYS A 170 -25.90 -5.76 9.82
N ASP A 171 -26.04 -7.07 10.00
CA ASP A 171 -25.85 -7.73 11.30
C ASP A 171 -24.39 -7.67 11.76
N TYR A 172 -23.44 -7.83 10.85
CA TYR A 172 -22.01 -7.67 11.12
C TYR A 172 -21.65 -6.23 11.53
N LEU A 173 -22.25 -5.22 10.88
CA LEU A 173 -22.12 -3.81 11.27
C LEU A 173 -22.70 -3.56 12.67
N LYS A 174 -23.87 -4.15 12.98
CA LYS A 174 -24.47 -4.06 14.31
C LYS A 174 -23.54 -4.64 15.38
N LYS A 175 -23.02 -5.85 15.15
CA LYS A 175 -22.04 -6.49 16.05
C LYS A 175 -20.79 -5.64 16.25
N SER A 176 -20.31 -4.99 15.19
CA SER A 176 -19.18 -4.06 15.26
C SER A 176 -19.50 -2.79 16.06
N LEU A 177 -20.72 -2.27 15.97
CA LEU A 177 -21.19 -1.09 16.70
C LEU A 177 -21.41 -1.37 18.20
N ASP A 178 -21.75 -2.60 18.56
CA ASP A 178 -21.95 -3.03 19.95
C ASP A 178 -20.64 -2.92 20.77
N ASP A 179 -19.49 -3.20 20.15
CA ASP A 179 -18.16 -2.98 20.75
C ASP A 179 -17.12 -2.56 19.71
N ILE A 180 -16.96 -1.24 19.55
CA ILE A 180 -15.99 -0.63 18.64
C ILE A 180 -14.55 -1.05 18.97
N SER A 181 -14.23 -1.28 20.26
CA SER A 181 -12.87 -1.59 20.70
C SER A 181 -12.36 -2.93 20.17
N LEU A 182 -13.27 -3.84 19.78
CA LEU A 182 -12.96 -5.14 19.18
C LEU A 182 -12.82 -5.08 17.66
N THR A 183 -13.09 -3.92 17.02
CA THR A 183 -13.01 -3.79 15.55
C THR A 183 -11.59 -3.49 15.08
N HIS A 184 -10.70 -3.13 15.99
CA HIS A 184 -9.32 -2.79 15.69
C HIS A 184 -8.33 -3.42 16.66
N GLY A 185 -7.06 -3.48 16.27
CA GLY A 185 -5.99 -4.07 17.08
C GLY A 185 -4.63 -3.59 16.61
N GLY A 186 -3.62 -3.68 17.46
CA GLY A 186 -2.26 -3.30 17.11
C GLY A 186 -1.26 -4.41 17.42
N TYR A 187 -0.13 -4.38 16.74
CA TYR A 187 1.04 -5.14 17.16
C TYR A 187 2.28 -4.25 17.05
N PHE A 188 2.98 -4.06 18.18
CA PHE A 188 4.15 -3.20 18.22
C PHE A 188 5.33 -3.92 18.85
N SER A 189 6.53 -3.59 18.37
CA SER A 189 7.78 -4.15 18.87
C SER A 189 7.97 -4.03 20.39
N LYS A 190 7.44 -2.94 20.97
CA LYS A 190 7.50 -2.62 22.40
C LYS A 190 6.63 -3.57 23.23
N ASP A 191 5.67 -4.22 22.58
CA ASP A 191 4.71 -5.10 23.24
C ASP A 191 5.25 -6.53 23.44
N ASN A 192 6.37 -6.89 22.78
CA ASN A 192 6.97 -8.24 22.93
C ASN A 192 7.41 -8.55 24.38
N ASP A 193 7.66 -7.51 25.18
CA ASP A 193 8.05 -7.63 26.59
C ASP A 193 6.90 -7.23 27.54
N ASP A 194 5.67 -7.01 27.01
CA ASP A 194 4.52 -6.62 27.81
C ASP A 194 3.95 -7.84 28.56
N LYS A 195 3.49 -7.61 29.79
CA LYS A 195 2.89 -8.64 30.65
C LYS A 195 1.36 -8.66 30.58
N ASP A 196 0.75 -7.73 29.85
CA ASP A 196 -0.70 -7.72 29.65
C ASP A 196 -1.13 -8.87 28.72
N GLU A 197 -1.76 -9.90 29.30
CA GLU A 197 -2.29 -11.06 28.58
C GLU A 197 -3.25 -10.67 27.44
N LYS A 198 -3.97 -9.54 27.54
CA LYS A 198 -4.87 -9.09 26.48
C LYS A 198 -4.10 -8.60 25.27
N ILE A 199 -3.01 -7.87 25.49
CA ILE A 199 -2.14 -7.38 24.42
C ILE A 199 -1.45 -8.57 23.75
N GLN A 200 -0.96 -9.53 24.53
CA GLN A 200 -0.32 -10.73 23.99
C GLN A 200 -1.29 -11.56 23.15
N LYS A 201 -2.53 -11.76 23.62
CA LYS A 201 -3.56 -12.48 22.86
C LYS A 201 -3.95 -11.75 21.58
N GLU A 202 -4.05 -10.43 21.61
CA GLU A 202 -4.30 -9.61 20.42
C GLU A 202 -3.16 -9.74 19.39
N ILE A 203 -1.90 -9.72 19.84
CA ILE A 203 -0.74 -9.90 18.96
C ILE A 203 -0.74 -11.30 18.36
N ASP A 204 -1.03 -12.32 19.16
CA ASP A 204 -1.10 -13.70 18.70
C ASP A 204 -2.21 -13.91 17.66
N GLU A 205 -3.38 -13.33 17.92
CA GLU A 205 -4.51 -13.30 16.97
C GLU A 205 -4.12 -12.65 15.64
N ILE A 206 -3.40 -11.53 15.71
CA ILE A 206 -2.97 -10.75 14.55
C ILE A 206 -1.87 -11.49 13.77
N LEU A 207 -0.81 -11.96 14.44
CA LEU A 207 0.38 -12.49 13.78
C LEU A 207 0.31 -13.98 13.45
N HIS A 208 -0.36 -14.79 14.29
CA HIS A 208 -0.30 -16.25 14.21
C HIS A 208 -1.66 -16.89 13.90
N ASP A 209 -2.76 -16.38 14.45
CA ASP A 209 -4.10 -16.96 14.26
C ASP A 209 -4.88 -16.29 13.10
N LYS A 210 -4.39 -16.54 11.89
CA LYS A 210 -5.00 -16.00 10.67
C LYS A 210 -6.46 -16.46 10.49
N GLU A 211 -6.80 -17.68 10.91
CA GLU A 211 -8.15 -18.21 10.73
C GLU A 211 -9.15 -17.46 11.60
N SER A 212 -8.81 -17.22 12.87
CA SER A 212 -9.63 -16.40 13.76
C SER A 212 -9.75 -14.96 13.27
N LEU A 213 -8.66 -14.36 12.81
CA LEU A 213 -8.69 -13.00 12.27
C LEU A 213 -9.54 -12.90 11.00
N LEU A 214 -9.59 -13.94 10.18
CA LEU A 214 -10.37 -13.98 8.94
C LEU A 214 -11.81 -14.48 9.14
N SER A 215 -12.13 -15.00 10.33
CA SER A 215 -13.49 -15.37 10.68
C SER A 215 -14.43 -14.17 10.58
N LEU A 216 -15.59 -14.44 9.99
CA LEU A 216 -16.68 -13.47 9.86
C LEU A 216 -17.35 -13.13 11.20
N ASP A 217 -17.18 -13.99 12.21
CA ASP A 217 -17.63 -13.70 13.56
C ASP A 217 -16.71 -12.74 14.30
N ASN A 218 -15.45 -12.66 13.90
CA ASN A 218 -14.51 -11.71 14.46
C ASN A 218 -14.72 -10.34 13.81
N THR A 219 -14.95 -9.29 14.59
CA THR A 219 -15.16 -7.92 14.07
C THR A 219 -13.87 -7.18 13.79
N ARG A 220 -12.73 -7.69 14.26
CA ARG A 220 -11.42 -7.06 14.10
C ARG A 220 -11.02 -7.04 12.63
N ARG A 221 -10.73 -5.85 12.11
CA ARG A 221 -10.39 -5.63 10.71
C ARG A 221 -9.45 -4.45 10.45
N PHE A 222 -9.32 -3.53 11.41
CA PHE A 222 -8.36 -2.44 11.34
C PHE A 222 -7.14 -2.78 12.19
N ILE A 223 -5.98 -2.92 11.56
CA ILE A 223 -4.73 -3.33 12.21
C ILE A 223 -3.74 -2.17 12.22
N PHE A 224 -3.09 -1.92 13.35
CA PHE A 224 -2.08 -0.87 13.54
C PHE A 224 -0.68 -1.46 13.77
N SER A 225 0.33 -0.87 13.13
CA SER A 225 1.74 -1.29 13.25
C SER A 225 2.68 -0.09 13.12
N LYS A 226 3.91 -0.19 13.66
CA LYS A 226 4.97 0.84 13.50
C LYS A 226 5.83 0.63 12.24
N TRP A 227 5.93 -0.61 11.75
CA TRP A 227 6.90 -1.00 10.71
C TRP A 227 6.22 -1.66 9.51
N THR A 228 6.88 -1.58 8.35
CA THR A 228 6.59 -2.45 7.22
C THR A 228 6.70 -3.90 7.69
N LEU A 229 5.54 -4.55 7.71
CA LEU A 229 5.28 -5.97 7.91
C LEU A 229 6.50 -6.82 8.31
N ARG A 230 6.64 -7.03 9.63
CA ARG A 230 7.62 -7.94 10.24
C ARG A 230 7.48 -9.36 9.71
N GLU A 231 8.53 -10.16 9.90
CA GLU A 231 8.44 -11.62 9.79
C GLU A 231 7.25 -12.14 10.60
N GLY A 232 6.43 -13.01 10.00
CA GLY A 232 5.17 -13.50 10.58
C GLY A 232 3.90 -12.85 10.00
N TRP A 233 3.93 -11.56 9.62
CA TRP A 233 2.74 -10.94 9.01
C TRP A 233 2.61 -11.27 7.53
N ASP A 234 1.57 -12.03 7.21
CA ASP A 234 1.27 -12.47 5.86
C ASP A 234 -0.22 -12.81 5.73
N ASN A 235 -1.05 -11.79 5.54
CA ASN A 235 -2.49 -11.95 5.40
C ASN A 235 -2.97 -11.57 3.98
N PRO A 236 -3.52 -12.53 3.22
CA PRO A 236 -3.96 -12.28 1.84
C PRO A 236 -5.18 -11.37 1.74
N ASN A 237 -5.89 -11.12 2.84
CA ASN A 237 -7.11 -10.30 2.83
C ASN A 237 -6.86 -8.84 3.23
N VAL A 238 -5.61 -8.38 3.23
CA VAL A 238 -5.35 -6.93 3.32
C VAL A 238 -5.76 -6.28 2.00
N PHE A 239 -6.73 -5.36 2.07
CA PHE A 239 -7.26 -4.59 0.93
C PHE A 239 -6.99 -3.10 1.06
N THR A 240 -6.54 -2.64 2.23
CA THR A 240 -6.23 -1.23 2.46
C THR A 240 -4.97 -1.14 3.29
N ILE A 241 -4.01 -0.36 2.82
CA ILE A 241 -2.82 0.01 3.57
C ILE A 241 -2.77 1.53 3.61
N CYS A 242 -2.69 2.09 4.81
CA CYS A 242 -2.56 3.53 5.02
C CYS A 242 -1.25 3.82 5.74
N LYS A 243 -0.39 4.61 5.10
CA LYS A 243 0.91 4.98 5.64
C LYS A 243 0.82 6.38 6.25
N LEU A 244 0.40 6.47 7.52
CA LEU A 244 0.28 7.74 8.27
C LEU A 244 1.63 8.35 8.65
N ARG A 245 2.74 7.75 8.21
CA ARG A 245 4.11 8.20 8.46
C ARG A 245 4.87 8.48 7.17
N SER A 246 5.46 9.67 7.05
CA SER A 246 6.49 9.94 6.04
C SER A 246 7.76 9.16 6.41
N SER A 247 7.94 7.97 5.84
CA SER A 247 9.15 7.17 6.05
C SER A 247 10.15 7.52 4.96
N GLY A 248 11.30 8.07 5.32
CA GLY A 248 12.42 8.32 4.39
C GLY A 248 13.23 7.05 4.07
N SER A 249 12.68 5.84 4.26
CA SER A 249 13.42 4.62 4.01
C SER A 249 13.48 4.32 2.50
N ASN A 250 14.69 4.02 2.02
CA ASN A 250 14.96 3.50 0.67
C ASN A 250 14.56 2.03 0.53
N THR A 251 13.52 1.59 1.24
CA THR A 251 12.98 0.24 1.12
C THR A 251 12.27 0.09 -0.22
N SER A 252 12.51 -1.04 -0.88
CA SER A 252 11.83 -1.44 -2.12
C SER A 252 10.32 -1.20 -1.99
N LYS A 253 9.72 -0.41 -2.89
CA LYS A 253 8.28 -0.12 -2.86
C LYS A 253 7.49 -1.40 -3.12
N LEU A 254 8.03 -2.28 -3.97
CA LEU A 254 7.47 -3.60 -4.20
C LEU A 254 7.46 -4.46 -2.92
N GLN A 255 8.49 -4.39 -2.09
CA GLN A 255 8.49 -5.08 -0.79
C GLN A 255 7.47 -4.48 0.19
N GLU A 256 7.27 -3.16 0.17
CA GLU A 256 6.29 -2.47 1.02
C GLU A 256 4.86 -2.96 0.74
N VAL A 257 4.46 -3.04 -0.53
CA VAL A 257 3.11 -3.50 -0.92
C VAL A 257 3.00 -5.01 -1.08
N GLY A 258 4.13 -5.73 -1.27
CA GLY A 258 4.17 -7.11 -1.73
C GLY A 258 3.35 -8.11 -0.93
N ARG A 259 3.24 -7.89 0.38
CA ARG A 259 2.42 -8.74 1.27
C ARG A 259 0.92 -8.44 1.16
N GLY A 260 0.54 -7.22 0.79
CA GLY A 260 -0.85 -6.86 0.47
C GLY A 260 -1.30 -7.30 -0.93
N LEU A 261 -0.36 -7.58 -1.84
CA LEU A 261 -0.66 -7.98 -3.23
C LEU A 261 -1.21 -9.40 -3.39
N ARG A 262 -1.19 -10.22 -2.34
CA ARG A 262 -1.65 -11.61 -2.43
C ARG A 262 -3.16 -11.67 -2.70
N LEU A 263 -3.59 -12.63 -3.52
CA LEU A 263 -5.01 -12.87 -3.76
C LEU A 263 -5.71 -13.32 -2.47
N PRO A 264 -6.94 -12.83 -2.20
CA PRO A 264 -7.65 -13.07 -0.96
C PRO A 264 -8.16 -14.52 -0.85
N VAL A 265 -8.53 -14.90 0.36
CA VAL A 265 -9.30 -16.11 0.66
C VAL A 265 -10.72 -15.74 1.08
N ASN A 266 -11.67 -16.63 0.79
CA ASN A 266 -13.07 -16.48 1.20
C ASN A 266 -13.34 -17.05 2.60
N GLU A 267 -14.60 -17.01 3.03
CA GLU A 267 -15.08 -17.52 4.32
C GLU A 267 -14.81 -19.03 4.56
N TYR A 268 -14.49 -19.78 3.51
CA TYR A 268 -14.08 -21.20 3.57
C TYR A 268 -12.56 -21.39 3.49
N MET A 269 -11.79 -20.31 3.65
CA MET A 269 -10.32 -20.27 3.49
C MET A 269 -9.81 -20.69 2.10
N ALA A 270 -10.68 -20.71 1.09
CA ALA A 270 -10.30 -20.99 -0.28
C ALA A 270 -9.86 -19.72 -1.02
N ARG A 271 -8.75 -19.80 -1.75
CA ARG A 271 -8.22 -18.66 -2.52
C ARG A 271 -9.14 -18.31 -3.69
N VAL A 272 -9.46 -17.03 -3.81
CA VAL A 272 -10.36 -16.50 -4.83
C VAL A 272 -9.55 -15.94 -6.00
N LYS A 273 -9.84 -16.41 -7.23
CA LYS A 273 -9.11 -16.06 -8.46
C LYS A 273 -10.00 -15.56 -9.59
N ASP A 274 -11.31 -15.57 -9.38
CA ASP A 274 -12.33 -15.26 -10.40
C ASP A 274 -12.61 -13.76 -10.55
N ASP A 275 -11.87 -12.90 -9.84
CA ASP A 275 -12.07 -11.46 -9.88
C ASP A 275 -10.77 -10.66 -9.79
N LYS A 276 -10.83 -9.40 -10.23
CA LYS A 276 -9.75 -8.42 -10.20
C LYS A 276 -9.81 -7.65 -8.90
N PHE A 277 -9.01 -8.08 -7.94
CA PHE A 277 -8.88 -7.41 -6.65
C PHE A 277 -7.88 -6.25 -6.72
N MET A 278 -8.19 -5.15 -6.02
CA MET A 278 -7.32 -3.98 -5.90
C MET A 278 -6.95 -3.74 -4.44
N LEU A 279 -5.68 -3.43 -4.19
CA LEU A 279 -5.16 -2.95 -2.92
C LEU A 279 -5.21 -1.43 -2.90
N ASN A 280 -5.93 -0.84 -1.94
CA ASN A 280 -5.90 0.60 -1.71
C ASN A 280 -4.62 0.94 -0.94
N TYR A 281 -3.78 1.81 -1.49
CA TYR A 281 -2.54 2.26 -0.87
C TYR A 281 -2.59 3.78 -0.65
N ILE A 282 -2.80 4.20 0.60
CA ILE A 282 -2.97 5.60 0.98
C ILE A 282 -1.63 6.13 1.48
N VAL A 283 -1.15 7.21 0.84
CA VAL A 283 0.13 7.86 1.13
C VAL A 283 -0.02 9.38 1.19
N ASP A 284 0.97 10.05 1.78
CA ASP A 284 1.04 11.50 1.78
C ASP A 284 1.48 12.06 0.40
N PHE A 285 1.42 13.38 0.27
CA PHE A 285 1.77 14.10 -0.95
C PHE A 285 3.24 13.92 -1.40
N LYS A 286 4.15 13.46 -0.52
CA LYS A 286 5.56 13.23 -0.92
C LYS A 286 5.72 11.99 -1.75
N GLU A 287 4.86 11.00 -1.54
CA GLU A 287 4.88 9.74 -2.29
C GLU A 287 3.93 9.79 -3.50
N LYS A 288 3.67 10.99 -4.07
CA LYS A 288 2.82 11.15 -5.26
C LYS A 288 3.28 10.33 -6.47
N ASP A 289 4.59 10.10 -6.59
CA ASP A 289 5.19 9.35 -7.68
C ASP A 289 5.28 7.84 -7.39
N PHE A 290 4.75 7.38 -6.25
CA PHE A 290 4.82 5.99 -5.80
C PHE A 290 4.35 5.00 -6.88
N ALA A 291 3.22 5.27 -7.54
CA ALA A 291 2.71 4.40 -8.60
C ALA A 291 3.74 4.22 -9.73
N ASN A 292 4.35 5.30 -10.20
CA ASN A 292 5.35 5.27 -11.26
C ASN A 292 6.64 4.57 -10.79
N SER A 293 7.10 4.87 -9.57
CA SER A 293 8.27 4.21 -8.98
C SER A 293 8.07 2.70 -8.84
N LEU A 294 6.90 2.25 -8.40
CA LEU A 294 6.56 0.84 -8.28
C LEU A 294 6.52 0.14 -9.65
N ILE A 295 5.95 0.79 -10.67
CA ILE A 295 5.95 0.27 -12.05
C ILE A 295 7.37 0.09 -12.57
N ASN A 296 8.23 1.09 -12.35
CA ASN A 296 9.63 1.04 -12.77
C ASN A 296 10.37 -0.09 -12.06
N GLU A 297 10.22 -0.20 -10.75
CA GLU A 297 10.86 -1.26 -9.95
C GLU A 297 10.44 -2.68 -10.41
N ILE A 298 9.16 -2.89 -10.72
CA ILE A 298 8.66 -4.18 -11.24
C ILE A 298 9.27 -4.49 -12.62
N ASN A 299 9.46 -3.49 -13.48
CA ASN A 299 10.06 -3.71 -14.79
C ASN A 299 11.57 -3.96 -14.69
N GLU A 300 12.28 -3.26 -13.80
CA GLU A 300 13.71 -3.46 -13.53
C GLU A 300 14.00 -4.83 -12.91
N SER A 301 13.14 -5.32 -12.01
CA SER A 301 13.32 -6.65 -11.42
C SER A 301 13.27 -7.75 -12.47
N ILE A 302 12.38 -7.63 -13.45
CA ILE A 302 12.30 -8.56 -14.59
C ILE A 302 13.62 -8.53 -15.38
N GLU A 303 14.14 -7.34 -15.69
CA GLU A 303 15.40 -7.21 -16.45
C GLU A 303 16.61 -7.81 -15.70
N THR A 304 16.55 -7.89 -14.36
CA THR A 304 17.60 -8.46 -13.52
C THR A 304 17.52 -9.98 -13.42
N GLU A 305 16.33 -10.57 -13.48
CA GLU A 305 16.12 -12.02 -13.44
C GLU A 305 16.47 -12.73 -14.77
N LEU A 306 16.53 -11.99 -15.89
CA LEU A 306 16.88 -12.55 -17.18
C LEU A 306 18.39 -12.82 -17.29
N ASN A 307 18.73 -14.01 -17.79
CA ASN A 307 20.11 -14.37 -18.10
C ASN A 307 20.58 -13.58 -19.34
N LYS A 308 21.73 -12.91 -19.22
CA LYS A 308 22.32 -12.07 -20.27
C LYS A 308 23.28 -12.83 -21.19
N GLU A 309 23.69 -14.04 -20.80
CA GLU A 309 24.65 -14.88 -21.53
C GLU A 309 23.96 -15.92 -22.40
N GLU A 310 22.80 -16.43 -21.98
CA GLU A 310 22.06 -17.44 -22.72
C GLU A 310 20.54 -17.32 -22.56
N LEU A 311 19.84 -17.76 -23.61
CA LEU A 311 18.40 -17.90 -23.62
C LEU A 311 17.99 -19.17 -22.84
N THR A 312 17.60 -18.98 -21.59
CA THR A 312 17.18 -20.07 -20.70
C THR A 312 15.77 -20.58 -21.03
N GLU A 313 15.43 -21.79 -20.58
CA GLU A 313 14.06 -22.33 -20.74
C GLU A 313 12.99 -21.45 -20.09
N ASP A 314 13.30 -20.79 -18.97
CA ASP A 314 12.35 -19.90 -18.32
C ASP A 314 12.11 -18.62 -19.13
N MET A 315 13.14 -18.08 -19.79
CA MET A 315 12.98 -16.98 -20.75
C MET A 315 12.09 -17.37 -21.94
N ILE A 316 12.29 -18.59 -22.47
CA ILE A 316 11.47 -19.12 -23.56
C ILE A 316 10.01 -19.27 -23.10
N ARG A 317 9.78 -19.81 -21.90
CA ARG A 317 8.43 -19.91 -21.32
C ARG A 317 7.76 -18.55 -21.15
N LEU A 318 8.50 -17.54 -20.67
CA LEU A 318 7.99 -16.19 -20.50
C LEU A 318 7.57 -15.57 -21.84
N VAL A 319 8.42 -15.69 -22.87
CA VAL A 319 8.11 -15.20 -24.23
C VAL A 319 6.92 -15.95 -24.82
N ALA A 320 6.89 -17.28 -24.72
CA ALA A 320 5.80 -18.11 -25.22
C ALA A 320 4.46 -17.73 -24.57
N LEU A 321 4.46 -17.54 -23.24
CA LEU A 321 3.26 -17.16 -22.50
C LEU A 321 2.79 -15.73 -22.83
N LYS A 322 3.73 -14.78 -23.00
CA LYS A 322 3.39 -13.38 -23.29
C LYS A 322 2.87 -13.20 -24.72
N PHE A 323 3.55 -13.80 -25.71
CA PHE A 323 3.27 -13.57 -27.13
C PHE A 323 2.38 -14.65 -27.76
N GLY A 324 2.08 -15.74 -27.03
CA GLY A 324 1.24 -16.84 -27.54
C GLY A 324 1.89 -17.64 -28.66
N ILE A 325 3.22 -17.66 -28.72
CA ILE A 325 4.02 -18.31 -29.77
C ILE A 325 4.73 -19.56 -29.23
N SER A 326 5.06 -20.49 -30.13
CA SER A 326 5.74 -21.72 -29.76
C SER A 326 7.24 -21.52 -29.53
N LYS A 327 7.87 -22.43 -28.78
CA LYS A 327 9.34 -22.43 -28.58
C LYS A 327 10.10 -22.42 -29.90
N ASP A 328 9.67 -23.23 -30.87
CA ASP A 328 10.35 -23.35 -32.15
C ASP A 328 10.28 -22.04 -32.95
N GLU A 329 9.16 -21.33 -32.87
CA GLU A 329 8.99 -20.02 -33.50
C GLU A 329 9.87 -18.94 -32.85
N ILE A 330 10.00 -18.98 -31.52
CA ILE A 330 10.91 -18.09 -30.77
C ILE A 330 12.35 -18.30 -31.23
N LEU A 331 12.81 -19.55 -31.23
CA LEU A 331 14.18 -19.91 -31.58
C LEU A 331 14.48 -19.56 -33.04
N LYS A 332 13.57 -19.88 -33.97
CA LYS A 332 13.72 -19.56 -35.39
C LYS A 332 13.93 -18.06 -35.60
N ARG A 333 13.11 -17.23 -34.97
CA ARG A 333 13.19 -15.77 -35.14
C ARG A 333 14.47 -15.17 -34.53
N LEU A 334 14.96 -15.72 -33.41
CA LEU A 334 16.24 -15.28 -32.83
C LEU A 334 17.46 -15.75 -33.63
N ASP A 335 17.37 -16.92 -34.27
CA ASP A 335 18.41 -17.43 -35.18
C ASP A 335 18.47 -16.60 -36.47
N GLU A 336 17.32 -16.24 -37.05
CA GLU A 336 17.21 -15.36 -38.24
C GLU A 336 17.82 -13.97 -37.99
N GLU A 337 17.67 -13.43 -36.78
CA GLU A 337 18.23 -12.14 -36.38
C GLU A 337 19.69 -12.24 -35.89
N CYS A 338 20.30 -13.41 -35.99
CA CYS A 338 21.65 -13.71 -35.49
C CYS A 338 21.83 -13.28 -34.02
N ALA A 339 20.83 -13.53 -33.18
CA ALA A 339 20.84 -13.16 -31.76
C ALA A 339 21.38 -14.28 -30.86
N ILE A 340 21.20 -15.54 -31.25
CA ILE A 340 21.65 -16.72 -30.47
C ILE A 340 22.44 -17.70 -31.35
N ASN A 341 23.19 -18.60 -30.72
CA ASN A 341 23.78 -19.76 -31.39
C ASN A 341 22.95 -21.04 -31.17
N ARG A 342 23.39 -22.16 -31.75
CA ARG A 342 22.73 -23.48 -31.62
C ARG A 342 22.70 -24.04 -30.19
N SER A 343 23.50 -23.49 -29.27
CA SER A 343 23.48 -23.81 -27.84
C SER A 343 22.64 -22.81 -27.04
N ASN A 344 21.86 -21.95 -27.70
CA ASN A 344 21.06 -20.87 -27.11
C ASN A 344 21.87 -19.78 -26.39
N LYS A 345 23.20 -19.70 -26.58
CA LYS A 345 23.99 -18.58 -26.04
C LYS A 345 23.79 -17.34 -26.89
N PHE A 346 23.66 -16.18 -26.25
CA PHE A 346 23.58 -14.91 -26.94
C PHE A 346 24.89 -14.59 -27.64
N LEU A 347 24.79 -14.17 -28.90
CA LEU A 347 25.92 -13.63 -29.66
C LEU A 347 26.17 -12.17 -29.24
N GLU A 348 27.21 -11.52 -29.78
CA GLU A 348 27.49 -10.12 -29.47
C GLU A 348 26.31 -9.22 -29.86
N GLY A 349 25.76 -8.47 -28.88
CA GLY A 349 24.52 -7.70 -29.03
C GLY A 349 23.25 -8.55 -29.16
N GLY A 350 23.34 -9.87 -28.99
CA GLY A 350 22.22 -10.80 -29.10
C GLY A 350 21.17 -10.62 -28.01
N TYR A 351 21.61 -10.28 -26.79
CA TYR A 351 20.70 -9.96 -25.69
C TYR A 351 19.92 -8.65 -25.96
N GLU A 352 20.57 -7.65 -26.55
CA GLU A 352 19.95 -6.40 -26.99
C GLU A 352 18.87 -6.67 -28.04
N LYS A 353 19.19 -7.45 -29.07
CA LYS A 353 18.23 -7.88 -30.09
C LYS A 353 17.06 -8.67 -29.49
N PHE A 354 17.34 -9.58 -28.57
CA PHE A 354 16.28 -10.31 -27.85
C PHE A 354 15.32 -9.36 -27.15
N LYS A 355 15.82 -8.32 -26.45
CA LYS A 355 14.99 -7.31 -25.78
C LYS A 355 14.16 -6.49 -26.78
N GLU A 356 14.70 -6.19 -27.95
CA GLU A 356 13.98 -5.46 -29.01
C GLU A 356 12.89 -6.31 -29.67
N ILE A 357 13.19 -7.57 -29.96
CA ILE A 357 12.25 -8.51 -30.62
C ILE A 357 11.15 -8.94 -29.66
N TYR A 358 11.52 -9.23 -28.41
CA TYR A 358 10.62 -9.70 -27.35
C TYR A 358 10.73 -8.80 -26.12
N PRO A 359 10.14 -7.59 -26.17
CA PRO A 359 10.11 -6.70 -25.02
C PRO A 359 9.27 -7.36 -23.91
N LEU A 360 9.90 -8.00 -22.93
CA LEU A 360 9.23 -8.69 -21.82
C LEU A 360 8.66 -7.75 -20.75
N ARG A 361 8.73 -6.43 -20.96
CA ARG A 361 8.13 -5.42 -20.07
C ARG A 361 6.65 -5.67 -19.90
N ASN A 362 6.12 -5.39 -18.72
CA ASN A 362 4.70 -5.56 -18.48
C ASN A 362 3.91 -4.45 -19.20
N GLU A 363 3.19 -4.83 -20.26
CA GLU A 363 2.23 -3.96 -20.91
C GLU A 363 0.99 -3.84 -20.00
N ASN A 364 0.47 -2.63 -19.82
CA ASN A 364 -0.70 -2.31 -18.97
C ASN A 364 -0.49 -2.38 -17.45
N LEU A 365 0.75 -2.36 -16.95
CA LEU A 365 1.01 -2.14 -15.51
C LEU A 365 0.31 -0.88 -14.98
N SER A 366 0.24 0.18 -15.78
CA SER A 366 -0.47 1.43 -15.45
C SER A 366 -1.98 1.28 -15.29
N GLN A 367 -2.59 0.20 -15.80
CA GLN A 367 -3.99 -0.11 -15.52
C GLN A 367 -4.16 -0.83 -14.18
N LYS A 368 -3.14 -1.59 -13.76
CA LYS A 368 -3.14 -2.38 -12.51
C LYS A 368 -2.54 -1.62 -11.34
N ILE A 369 -1.66 -0.67 -11.58
CA ILE A 369 -1.00 0.19 -10.59
C ILE A 369 -1.21 1.61 -11.04
N ARG A 370 -1.99 2.39 -10.30
CA ARG A 370 -2.40 3.73 -10.73
C ARG A 370 -2.69 4.63 -9.55
N ASN A 371 -2.51 5.94 -9.73
CA ASN A 371 -3.11 6.89 -8.82
C ASN A 371 -4.61 7.00 -9.10
N VAL A 372 -5.41 7.10 -8.05
CA VAL A 372 -6.86 7.27 -8.18
C VAL A 372 -7.21 8.62 -8.78
N GLU A 373 -6.37 9.63 -8.59
CA GLU A 373 -6.55 10.95 -9.21
C GLU A 373 -6.37 10.93 -10.74
N ASP A 374 -5.58 9.98 -11.26
CA ASP A 374 -5.40 9.79 -12.71
C ASP A 374 -6.60 9.10 -13.37
N LYS A 375 -7.62 8.71 -12.57
CA LYS A 375 -8.87 8.16 -13.05
C LYS A 375 -9.62 9.25 -13.81
N LYS A 376 -9.34 9.37 -15.10
CA LYS A 376 -10.26 10.00 -16.05
C LYS A 376 -11.58 9.25 -15.97
N ASN A 377 -12.51 9.77 -15.18
CA ASN A 377 -13.88 9.29 -15.12
C ASN A 377 -14.54 9.58 -16.48
N GLY A 378 -14.40 8.64 -17.41
CA GLY A 378 -15.06 8.67 -18.70
C GLY A 378 -14.23 8.00 -19.78
N VAL A 379 -14.72 6.87 -20.28
CA VAL A 379 -14.47 6.53 -21.68
C VAL A 379 -15.18 7.63 -22.49
N LYS A 380 -14.44 8.47 -23.22
CA LYS A 380 -15.06 9.37 -24.20
C LYS A 380 -15.62 8.51 -25.33
N ILE A 381 -16.83 8.01 -25.16
CA ILE A 381 -17.60 7.43 -26.26
C ILE A 381 -18.00 8.60 -27.15
N ARG A 382 -17.61 8.56 -28.44
CA ARG A 382 -18.10 9.54 -29.41
C ARG A 382 -19.64 9.39 -29.46
N PRO A 383 -20.43 10.47 -29.30
CA PRO A 383 -21.89 10.36 -29.26
C PRO A 383 -22.50 9.58 -30.42
N ALA A 384 -21.89 9.68 -31.62
CA ALA A 384 -22.28 8.93 -32.81
C ALA A 384 -22.13 7.40 -32.67
N MET A 385 -21.13 6.91 -31.93
CA MET A 385 -20.87 5.47 -31.75
C MET A 385 -21.69 4.84 -30.62
N PHE A 386 -22.21 5.64 -29.69
CA PHE A 386 -23.10 5.12 -28.63
C PHE A 386 -24.42 4.61 -29.22
N ALA A 387 -24.96 5.28 -30.24
CA ALA A 387 -26.20 4.85 -30.90
C ALA A 387 -26.04 3.47 -31.57
N GLU A 388 -24.88 3.20 -32.18
CA GLU A 388 -24.57 1.90 -32.80
C GLU A 388 -24.29 0.79 -31.77
N LEU A 389 -23.66 1.13 -30.63
CA LEU A 389 -23.30 0.16 -29.58
C LEU A 389 -24.41 -0.10 -28.56
N LYS A 390 -25.43 0.77 -28.49
CA LYS A 390 -26.51 0.69 -27.50
C LYS A 390 -27.26 -0.64 -27.59
N GLU A 391 -27.63 -1.06 -28.79
CA GLU A 391 -28.42 -2.27 -29.02
C GLU A 391 -27.62 -3.54 -28.66
N LEU A 392 -26.32 -3.56 -28.96
CA LEU A 392 -25.41 -4.65 -28.58
C LEU A 392 -25.21 -4.71 -27.07
N TRP A 393 -25.07 -3.56 -26.42
CA TRP A 393 -24.87 -3.44 -24.97
C TRP A 393 -26.12 -3.85 -24.18
N GLU A 394 -27.31 -3.49 -24.65
CA GLU A 394 -28.59 -3.92 -24.07
C GLU A 394 -28.78 -5.43 -24.19
N ARG A 395 -28.48 -6.02 -25.36
CA ARG A 395 -28.53 -7.49 -25.58
C ARG A 395 -27.52 -8.29 -24.74
N LEU A 396 -26.29 -7.78 -24.57
CA LEU A 396 -25.26 -8.44 -23.75
C LEU A 396 -25.61 -8.48 -22.26
N ASN A 397 -26.44 -7.55 -21.79
CA ASN A 397 -26.82 -7.42 -20.38
C ASN A 397 -28.20 -8.02 -20.05
N GLU A 398 -28.92 -8.57 -21.03
CA GLU A 398 -30.11 -9.39 -20.76
C GLU A 398 -29.68 -10.70 -20.07
N ARG A 399 -30.01 -10.82 -18.78
CA ARG A 399 -29.82 -12.06 -18.03
C ARG A 399 -30.86 -13.08 -18.49
N ALA A 400 -30.43 -14.09 -19.26
CA ALA A 400 -31.22 -15.28 -19.50
C ALA A 400 -31.20 -16.19 -18.27
N ILE A 401 -32.38 -16.59 -17.79
CA ILE A 401 -32.53 -17.71 -16.87
C ILE A 401 -32.68 -18.95 -17.74
N LEU A 402 -31.75 -19.91 -17.62
CA LEU A 402 -31.88 -21.22 -18.24
C LEU A 402 -32.80 -22.06 -17.35
N GLU A 403 -33.93 -22.54 -17.91
CA GLU A 403 -34.81 -23.54 -17.27
C GLU A 403 -34.16 -24.93 -17.22
#